data_AF-A0A0L6TZD8-F1
#
_entry.id   AF-A0A0L6TZD8-F1
#
_cell.length_a   1.000
_cell.length_b   1.000
_cell.length_c   1.000
_cell.angle_alpha   90.00
_cell.angle_beta   90.00
_cell.angle_gamma   90.00
#
_symmetry.space_group_name_H-M   'P 1'
#
loop_
_entity.id
_entity.type
_entity.pdbx_description
1 polymer ?
#
loop_
_entity_poly.entity_id
_entity_poly.type
_entity_poly.pdbx_seq_one_letter_code
_entity_poly.pdbx_strand_id
1 'polypeptide(L)'
;MTEKLAQISLNELRDDTINSTSEVIFGKKVLGGYNTKEVSEYIKLLKESLNNAEYSFRNRLEEYAGMTAMLKEERDKYMILFKESESTNFEMQQRIITLIKDNDALSIKIQGMSNAVVFPNELQKCEKIRLENLELQNQIAEYKKYKLESIELKNQLDELKSMVVDINSEIENYAKNEVSKEQYETLVAENQRLKQEKEIEALEKAKISEERNTLLEENRKQSVNIREINEENNTLRSMNTMTKMKTSKMMAEFETRANECAENHRRNIDQISENIKNTLNILHRENGNIKNLISLPYEEYVFELESDN
;
A
#
# COMPACT_ATOMS: atom_id res chain seq x y z
N MET A 1 39.42 -5.67 -0.72
CA MET A 1 39.18 -6.91 -1.49
C MET A 1 39.01 -8.02 -0.48
N THR A 2 37.75 -8.36 -0.18
CA THR A 2 37.40 -9.50 0.68
C THR A 2 37.43 -10.73 -0.20
N GLU A 3 38.52 -11.49 -0.15
CA GLU A 3 38.55 -12.83 -0.72
C GLU A 3 37.49 -13.66 -0.01
N LYS A 4 36.46 -14.03 -0.77
CA LYS A 4 35.37 -14.87 -0.34
C LYS A 4 35.96 -16.27 -0.17
N LEU A 5 36.51 -16.55 1.02
CA LEU A 5 36.95 -17.88 1.43
C LEU A 5 35.73 -18.80 1.29
N ALA A 6 35.82 -19.75 0.36
CA ALA A 6 34.80 -20.76 0.17
C ALA A 6 34.58 -21.48 1.51
N GLN A 7 33.42 -21.25 2.13
CA GLN A 7 32.97 -21.97 3.30
C GLN A 7 32.72 -23.41 2.87
N ILE A 8 33.74 -24.26 2.98
CA ILE A 8 33.59 -25.69 2.77
C ILE A 8 32.71 -26.22 3.91
N SER A 9 31.54 -26.75 3.57
CA SER A 9 30.59 -27.27 4.55
C SER A 9 31.08 -28.61 5.13
N LEU A 10 30.61 -28.97 6.33
CA LEU A 10 30.98 -30.25 6.97
C LEU A 10 30.52 -31.47 6.14
N ASN A 11 29.50 -31.27 5.30
CA ASN A 11 29.06 -32.28 4.34
C ASN A 11 30.02 -32.40 3.16
N GLU A 12 30.63 -31.29 2.70
CA GLU A 12 31.62 -31.33 1.60
C GLU A 12 32.92 -32.01 2.05
N LEU A 13 33.37 -31.78 3.30
CA LEU A 13 34.51 -32.51 3.90
C LEU A 13 34.21 -34.01 4.09
N ARG A 14 32.97 -34.36 4.41
CA ARG A 14 32.53 -35.76 4.51
C ARG A 14 32.40 -36.43 3.15
N ASP A 15 31.87 -35.72 2.16
CA ASP A 15 31.66 -36.24 0.81
C ASP A 15 33.00 -36.46 0.07
N ASP A 16 33.99 -35.59 0.29
CA ASP A 16 35.38 -35.82 -0.18
C ASP A 16 36.01 -37.05 0.48
N THR A 17 35.67 -37.32 1.75
CA THR A 17 36.15 -38.50 2.47
C THR A 17 35.42 -39.77 2.01
N ILE A 18 34.13 -39.71 1.70
CA ILE A 18 33.31 -40.85 1.24
C ILE A 18 33.77 -41.32 -0.16
N ASN A 19 34.17 -40.40 -1.04
CA ASN A 19 34.76 -40.74 -2.34
C ASN A 19 36.16 -41.37 -2.25
N SER A 20 36.82 -41.34 -1.08
CA SER A 20 38.15 -41.92 -0.85
C SER A 20 38.14 -43.32 -0.22
N THR A 21 36.97 -43.96 -0.09
CA THR A 21 36.86 -45.38 0.27
C THR A 21 37.38 -46.33 -0.82
N SER A 22 37.88 -45.80 -1.93
CA SER A 22 38.63 -46.56 -2.93
C SER A 22 39.94 -47.05 -2.32
N GLU A 23 40.06 -48.37 -2.20
CA GLU A 23 41.29 -49.07 -1.84
C GLU A 23 42.46 -48.55 -2.71
N VAL A 24 43.43 -47.86 -2.12
CA VAL A 24 44.57 -47.29 -2.86
C VAL A 24 45.53 -48.41 -3.22
N ILE A 25 45.45 -48.89 -4.47
CA ILE A 25 46.32 -49.96 -4.99
C ILE A 25 47.61 -49.34 -5.53
N PHE A 26 48.73 -49.56 -4.84
CA PHE A 26 50.06 -49.18 -5.34
C PHE A 26 50.61 -50.24 -6.30
N GLY A 27 51.23 -49.81 -7.40
CA GLY A 27 51.92 -50.73 -8.31
C GLY A 27 53.08 -51.44 -7.61
N LYS A 28 53.13 -52.79 -7.66
CA LYS A 28 54.29 -53.56 -7.19
C LYS A 28 55.41 -53.54 -8.23
N LYS A 29 56.64 -53.28 -7.81
CA LYS A 29 57.83 -53.41 -8.67
C LYS A 29 58.18 -54.89 -8.85
N VAL A 30 58.73 -55.23 -10.03
CA VAL A 30 59.09 -56.60 -10.45
C VAL A 30 60.08 -57.29 -9.50
N LEU A 31 60.88 -56.53 -8.74
CA LEU A 31 61.85 -57.03 -7.77
C LEU A 31 61.36 -56.99 -6.31
N GLY A 32 60.06 -56.86 -6.10
CA GLY A 32 59.44 -56.71 -4.78
C GLY A 32 59.39 -55.25 -4.31
N GLY A 33 58.35 -54.92 -3.54
CA GLY A 33 58.08 -53.57 -3.04
C GLY A 33 57.10 -52.76 -3.89
N TYR A 34 56.57 -51.67 -3.31
CA TYR A 34 55.66 -50.75 -3.99
C TYR A 34 56.41 -49.66 -4.76
N ASN A 35 55.74 -49.02 -5.71
CA ASN A 35 56.31 -47.89 -6.43
C ASN A 35 56.54 -46.71 -5.48
N THR A 36 57.82 -46.48 -5.15
CA THR A 36 58.27 -45.41 -4.24
C THR A 36 57.78 -44.02 -4.65
N LYS A 37 57.59 -43.75 -5.95
CA LYS A 37 57.08 -42.47 -6.43
C LYS A 37 55.61 -42.29 -6.11
N GLU A 38 54.78 -43.29 -6.42
CA GLU A 38 53.33 -43.31 -6.12
C GLU A 38 53.08 -43.19 -4.61
N VAL A 39 53.83 -43.94 -3.80
CA VAL A 39 53.72 -43.87 -2.33
C VAL A 39 54.12 -42.50 -1.81
N SER A 40 55.19 -41.89 -2.34
CA SER A 40 55.64 -40.56 -1.90
C SER A 40 54.66 -39.45 -2.28
N GLU A 41 54.07 -39.53 -3.48
CA GLU A 41 53.04 -38.60 -3.94
C GLU A 41 51.76 -38.73 -3.11
N TYR A 42 51.35 -39.95 -2.79
CA TYR A 42 50.20 -40.20 -1.91
C TYR A 42 50.44 -39.67 -0.48
N ILE A 43 51.62 -39.92 0.10
CA ILE A 43 51.98 -39.35 1.42
C ILE A 43 51.96 -37.82 1.38
N LYS A 44 52.43 -37.21 0.28
CA LYS A 44 52.39 -35.75 0.12
C LYS A 44 50.94 -35.24 0.08
N LEU A 45 50.07 -35.89 -0.67
CA LEU A 45 48.64 -35.55 -0.75
C LEU A 45 47.95 -35.69 0.61
N LEU A 46 48.24 -36.75 1.36
CA LEU A 46 47.72 -36.92 2.72
C LEU A 46 48.18 -35.80 3.67
N LYS A 47 49.45 -35.38 3.59
CA LYS A 47 49.96 -34.27 4.41
C LYS A 47 49.29 -32.94 4.05
N GLU A 48 49.09 -32.68 2.76
CA GLU A 48 48.39 -31.49 2.29
C GLU A 48 46.92 -31.48 2.74
N SER A 49 46.22 -32.62 2.63
CA SER A 49 44.85 -32.79 3.12
C SER A 49 44.75 -32.57 4.64
N LEU A 50 45.66 -33.15 5.42
CA LEU A 50 45.70 -32.98 6.87
C LEU A 50 45.93 -31.52 7.28
N ASN A 51 46.89 -30.84 6.64
CA ASN A 51 47.17 -29.43 6.90
C ASN A 51 45.97 -28.54 6.54
N ASN A 52 45.28 -28.83 5.44
CA ASN A 52 44.06 -28.11 5.05
C ASN A 52 42.92 -28.34 6.05
N ALA A 53 42.74 -29.58 6.52
CA ALA A 53 41.77 -29.90 7.55
C ALA A 53 42.08 -29.17 8.86
N GLU A 54 43.34 -29.17 9.31
CA GLU A 54 43.78 -28.48 10.52
C GLU A 54 43.52 -26.96 10.43
N TYR A 55 43.85 -26.35 9.29
CA TYR A 55 43.57 -24.93 9.05
C TYR A 55 42.07 -24.62 9.08
N SER A 56 41.25 -25.46 8.45
CA SER A 56 39.79 -25.33 8.47
C SER A 56 39.21 -25.46 9.89
N PHE A 57 39.67 -26.45 10.65
CA PHE A 57 39.27 -26.63 12.05
C PHE A 57 39.64 -25.42 12.91
N ARG A 58 40.85 -24.89 12.74
CA ARG A 58 41.31 -23.73 13.48
C ARG A 58 40.45 -22.50 13.19
N ASN A 59 40.21 -22.19 11.92
CA ASN A 59 39.35 -21.05 11.55
C ASN A 59 37.96 -21.18 12.16
N ARG A 60 37.39 -22.39 12.16
CA ARG A 60 36.06 -22.62 12.70
C ARG A 60 36.01 -22.55 14.22
N LEU A 61 37.09 -22.94 14.91
CA LEU A 61 37.24 -22.72 16.35
C LEU A 61 37.31 -21.22 16.67
N GLU A 62 38.01 -20.44 15.87
CA GLU A 62 38.06 -18.97 16.01
C GLU A 62 36.68 -18.34 15.76
N GLU A 63 35.93 -18.81 14.75
CA GLU A 63 34.54 -18.40 14.50
C GLU A 63 33.62 -18.74 15.69
N TYR A 64 33.69 -19.96 16.24
CA TYR A 64 32.89 -20.35 17.39
C TYR A 64 33.25 -19.57 18.66
N ALA A 65 34.54 -19.27 18.86
CA ALA A 65 34.99 -18.41 19.95
C ALA A 65 34.41 -16.99 19.80
N GLY A 66 34.44 -16.43 18.59
CA GLY A 66 33.84 -15.13 18.28
C GLY A 66 32.33 -15.10 18.51
N MET A 67 31.61 -16.12 18.02
CA MET A 67 30.16 -16.25 18.22
C MET A 67 29.80 -16.40 19.71
N THR A 68 30.59 -17.16 20.47
CA THR A 68 30.38 -17.32 21.91
C THR A 68 30.56 -16.00 22.66
N ALA A 69 31.56 -15.19 22.26
CA ALA A 69 31.77 -13.87 22.84
C ALA A 69 30.60 -12.91 22.53
N MET A 70 30.09 -12.91 21.30
CA MET A 70 28.92 -12.12 20.90
C MET A 70 27.66 -12.53 21.67
N LEU A 71 27.37 -13.83 21.77
CA LEU A 71 26.21 -14.33 22.55
C LEU A 71 26.32 -13.96 24.03
N LYS A 72 27.53 -13.95 24.58
CA LYS A 72 27.77 -13.51 25.95
C LYS A 72 27.50 -12.02 26.14
N GLU A 73 27.98 -11.19 25.21
CA GLU A 73 27.73 -9.74 25.21
C GLU A 73 26.23 -9.44 25.10
N GLU A 74 25.52 -10.14 24.21
CA GLU A 74 24.09 -9.98 24.02
C GLU A 74 23.29 -10.38 25.28
N ARG A 75 23.65 -11.52 25.89
CA ARG A 75 23.08 -11.94 27.17
C ARG A 75 23.29 -10.89 28.27
N ASP A 76 24.50 -10.34 28.38
CA ASP A 76 24.83 -9.34 29.40
C ASP A 76 24.05 -8.04 29.17
N LYS A 77 23.85 -7.64 27.91
CA LYS A 77 22.98 -6.52 27.52
C LYS A 77 21.53 -6.74 27.93
N TYR A 78 20.95 -7.92 27.66
CA TYR A 78 19.57 -8.22 28.07
C TYR A 78 19.42 -8.25 29.59
N MET A 79 20.44 -8.72 30.32
CA MET A 79 20.43 -8.71 31.79
C MET A 79 20.40 -7.29 32.37
N ILE A 80 21.10 -6.34 31.75
CA ILE A 80 21.07 -4.92 32.15
C ILE A 80 19.68 -4.33 31.90
N LEU A 81 19.13 -4.51 30.69
CA LEU A 81 17.81 -4.02 30.33
C LEU A 81 16.70 -4.59 31.25
N PHE A 82 16.82 -5.86 31.63
CA PHE A 82 15.89 -6.48 32.57
C PHE A 82 15.91 -5.79 33.93
N LYS A 83 17.09 -5.50 34.49
CA LYS A 83 17.22 -4.79 35.78
C LYS A 83 16.68 -3.36 35.71
N GLU A 84 16.92 -2.65 34.60
CA GLU A 84 16.35 -1.31 34.38
C GLU A 84 14.82 -1.36 34.30
N SER A 85 14.27 -2.36 33.63
CA SER A 85 12.82 -2.59 33.57
C SER A 85 12.23 -2.91 34.94
N GLU A 86 12.93 -3.69 35.76
CA GLU A 86 12.49 -4.03 37.12
C GLU A 86 12.46 -2.78 38.02
N SER A 87 13.52 -1.96 37.96
CA SER A 87 13.61 -0.70 38.70
C SER A 87 12.52 0.30 38.31
N THR A 88 12.31 0.48 37.00
CA THR A 88 11.27 1.39 36.49
C THR A 88 9.86 0.93 36.86
N ASN A 89 9.59 -0.38 36.80
CA ASN A 89 8.33 -0.95 37.23
C ASN A 89 8.09 -0.72 38.73
N PHE A 90 9.12 -0.89 39.56
CA PHE A 90 9.04 -0.58 40.99
C PHE A 90 8.72 0.90 41.26
N GLU A 91 9.39 1.83 40.56
CA GLU A 91 9.11 3.27 40.69
C GLU A 91 7.69 3.62 40.25
N MET A 92 7.20 3.02 39.16
CA MET A 92 5.81 3.20 38.71
C MET A 92 4.80 2.69 39.74
N GLN A 93 5.05 1.53 40.36
CA GLN A 93 4.19 1.01 41.42
C GLN A 93 4.15 1.95 42.64
N GLN A 94 5.28 2.52 43.05
CA GLN A 94 5.31 3.51 44.13
C GLN A 94 4.53 4.77 43.76
N ARG A 95 4.60 5.20 42.50
CA ARG A 95 3.83 6.35 42.01
C ARG A 95 2.33 6.07 41.98
N ILE A 96 1.91 4.87 41.61
CA ILE A 96 0.50 4.44 41.68
C ILE A 96 0.00 4.50 43.13
N ILE A 97 0.76 3.95 44.08
CA ILE A 97 0.39 3.98 45.51
C ILE A 97 0.23 5.43 46.00
N THR A 98 1.12 6.33 45.57
CA THR A 98 1.04 7.76 45.92
C THR A 98 -0.19 8.42 45.32
N LEU A 99 -0.46 8.18 44.03
CA LEU A 99 -1.64 8.73 43.34
C LEU A 99 -2.96 8.23 43.93
N ILE A 100 -3.02 6.97 44.37
CA ILE A 100 -4.21 6.44 45.07
C ILE A 100 -4.46 7.22 46.36
N LYS A 101 -3.41 7.44 47.17
CA LYS A 101 -3.52 8.22 48.41
C LYS A 101 -3.96 9.65 48.15
N ASP A 102 -3.40 10.29 47.12
CA ASP A 102 -3.78 11.66 46.74
C ASP A 102 -5.22 11.73 46.24
N ASN A 103 -5.67 10.74 45.46
CA ASN A 103 -7.03 10.66 44.96
C ASN A 103 -8.06 10.45 46.09
N ASP A 104 -7.72 9.62 47.09
CA ASP A 104 -8.55 9.44 48.29
C ASP A 104 -8.66 10.76 49.07
N ALA A 105 -7.54 11.47 49.25
CA ALA A 105 -7.52 12.77 49.92
C ALA A 105 -8.35 13.82 49.17
N LEU A 106 -8.27 13.85 47.84
CA LEU A 106 -9.09 14.73 47.00
C LEU A 106 -10.56 14.35 47.05
N SER A 107 -10.90 13.05 47.04
CA SER A 107 -12.29 12.58 47.15
C SER A 107 -12.93 13.01 48.47
N ILE A 108 -12.18 12.93 49.58
CA ILE A 108 -12.63 13.45 50.88
C ILE A 108 -12.87 14.96 50.81
N LYS A 109 -11.97 15.71 50.17
CA LYS A 109 -12.09 17.17 50.02
C LYS A 109 -13.29 17.57 49.15
N ILE A 110 -13.52 16.86 48.04
CA ILE A 110 -14.68 17.06 47.15
C ILE A 110 -15.97 16.78 47.91
N GLN A 111 -16.04 15.68 48.67
CA GLN A 111 -17.21 15.36 49.48
C GLN A 111 -17.48 16.44 50.54
N GLY A 112 -16.43 17.04 51.12
CA GLY A 112 -16.53 18.19 52.01
C GLY A 112 -17.02 19.47 51.32
N MET A 113 -16.65 19.69 50.07
CA MET A 113 -17.06 20.86 49.28
C MET A 113 -18.47 20.73 48.67
N SER A 114 -18.95 19.50 48.43
CA SER A 114 -20.28 19.20 47.87
C SER A 114 -21.45 19.63 48.78
N ASN A 115 -21.19 19.93 50.06
CA ASN A 115 -22.19 20.41 51.03
C ASN A 115 -22.33 21.95 51.08
N ALA A 116 -21.58 22.70 50.26
CA ALA A 116 -21.67 24.16 50.22
C ALA A 116 -22.19 24.63 48.85
N VAL A 117 -23.43 25.12 48.86
CA VAL A 117 -24.18 25.57 47.68
C VAL A 117 -23.49 26.73 46.94
N VAL A 118 -23.57 26.60 45.63
CA VAL A 118 -23.17 27.42 44.49
C VAL A 118 -23.79 28.83 44.41
N PHE A 119 -23.02 29.82 43.88
CA PHE A 119 -23.46 30.98 43.08
C PHE A 119 -22.27 31.54 42.23
N PRO A 120 -22.46 32.52 41.31
CA PRO A 120 -22.79 32.42 39.90
C PRO A 120 -21.58 32.87 39.04
N ASN A 121 -20.61 31.99 38.86
CA ASN A 121 -19.46 32.17 37.93
C ASN A 121 -19.33 30.94 37.01
N GLU A 122 -20.48 30.29 36.77
CA GLU A 122 -20.55 28.85 36.50
C GLU A 122 -20.41 28.45 35.04
N LEU A 123 -20.61 29.34 34.06
CA LEU A 123 -20.53 28.90 32.66
C LEU A 123 -19.09 28.54 32.23
N GLN A 124 -18.08 29.27 32.70
CA GLN A 124 -16.67 28.96 32.43
C GLN A 124 -16.17 27.77 33.24
N LYS A 125 -16.66 27.60 34.48
CA LYS A 125 -16.35 26.41 35.29
C LYS A 125 -17.03 25.16 34.74
N CYS A 126 -18.28 25.23 34.28
CA CYS A 126 -18.98 24.12 33.66
C CYS A 126 -18.28 23.67 32.37
N GLU A 127 -17.77 24.59 31.55
CA GLU A 127 -17.04 24.21 30.34
C GLU A 127 -15.69 23.54 30.66
N LYS A 128 -14.99 24.03 31.68
CA LYS A 128 -13.77 23.38 32.19
C LYS A 128 -14.05 22.00 32.79
N ILE A 129 -15.11 21.87 33.59
CA ILE A 129 -15.57 20.60 34.17
C ILE A 129 -16.04 19.64 33.08
N ARG A 130 -16.65 20.13 31.99
CA ARG A 130 -17.05 19.33 30.84
C ARG A 130 -15.85 18.74 30.10
N LEU A 131 -14.80 19.55 29.90
CA LEU A 131 -13.55 19.09 29.29
C LEU A 131 -12.79 18.13 30.21
N GLU A 132 -12.71 18.41 31.50
CA GLU A 132 -12.11 17.51 32.51
C GLU A 132 -12.88 16.19 32.59
N ASN A 133 -14.22 16.21 32.51
CA ASN A 133 -15.03 14.99 32.46
C ASN A 133 -14.81 14.19 31.18
N LEU A 134 -14.61 14.85 30.03
CA LEU A 134 -14.30 14.18 28.78
C LEU A 134 -12.91 13.51 28.85
N GLU A 135 -11.93 14.20 29.43
CA GLU A 135 -10.58 13.66 29.65
C GLU A 135 -10.60 12.48 30.62
N LEU A 136 -11.35 12.58 31.72
CA LEU A 136 -11.56 11.47 32.66
C LEU A 136 -12.31 10.30 32.02
N GLN A 137 -13.28 10.54 31.14
CA GLN A 137 -13.94 9.47 30.38
C GLN A 137 -12.97 8.74 29.46
N ASN A 138 -12.06 9.46 28.80
CA ASN A 138 -11.03 8.86 27.97
C ASN A 138 -10.05 8.03 28.81
N GLN A 139 -9.60 8.55 29.96
CA GLN A 139 -8.74 7.80 30.88
C GLN A 139 -9.43 6.55 31.44
N ILE A 140 -10.73 6.61 31.74
CA ILE A 140 -11.52 5.44 32.16
C ILE A 140 -11.62 4.41 31.03
N ALA A 141 -11.79 4.84 29.78
CA ALA A 141 -11.82 3.95 28.63
C ALA A 141 -10.46 3.25 28.42
N GLU A 142 -9.37 4.00 28.56
CA GLU A 142 -8.00 3.49 28.50
C GLU A 142 -7.71 2.50 29.65
N TYR A 143 -8.14 2.81 30.87
CA TYR A 143 -8.03 1.89 32.01
C TYR A 143 -8.84 0.60 31.81
N LYS A 144 -10.05 0.69 31.24
CA LYS A 144 -10.84 -0.50 30.89
C LYS A 144 -10.13 -1.37 29.87
N LYS A 145 -9.46 -0.75 28.89
CA LYS A 145 -8.62 -1.47 27.91
C LYS A 145 -7.46 -2.19 28.61
N TYR A 146 -6.70 -1.50 29.47
CA TYR A 146 -5.61 -2.13 30.21
C TYR A 146 -6.08 -3.24 31.16
N LYS A 147 -7.27 -3.11 31.75
CA LYS A 147 -7.85 -4.15 32.58
C LYS A 147 -8.21 -5.40 31.76
N LEU A 148 -8.74 -5.24 30.56
CA LEU A 148 -9.01 -6.35 29.65
C LEU A 148 -7.71 -7.03 29.22
N GLU A 149 -6.70 -6.24 28.84
CA GLU A 149 -5.38 -6.74 28.48
C GLU A 149 -4.70 -7.48 29.66
N SER A 150 -4.84 -6.98 30.88
CA SER A 150 -4.33 -7.67 32.08
C SER A 150 -5.03 -8.99 32.35
N ILE A 151 -6.34 -9.10 32.09
CA ILE A 151 -7.09 -10.36 32.19
C ILE A 151 -6.60 -11.34 31.12
N GLU A 152 -6.40 -10.86 29.89
CA GLU A 152 -5.89 -11.67 28.78
C GLU A 152 -4.47 -12.19 29.06
N LEU A 153 -3.56 -11.33 29.49
CA LEU A 153 -2.20 -11.70 29.89
C LEU A 153 -2.20 -12.69 31.06
N LYS A 154 -3.14 -12.55 32.01
CA LYS A 154 -3.28 -13.49 33.11
C LYS A 154 -3.77 -14.86 32.63
N ASN A 155 -4.73 -14.90 31.70
CA ASN A 155 -5.18 -16.15 31.09
C ASN A 155 -4.05 -16.83 30.33
N GLN A 156 -3.27 -16.08 29.54
CA GLN A 156 -2.09 -16.59 28.84
C GLN A 156 -1.04 -17.14 29.80
N LEU A 157 -0.81 -16.47 30.94
CA LEU A 157 0.10 -16.95 31.97
C LEU A 157 -0.38 -18.26 32.62
N ASP A 158 -1.69 -18.37 32.88
CA ASP A 158 -2.27 -19.57 33.47
C ASP A 158 -2.26 -20.75 32.48
N GLU A 159 -2.48 -20.51 31.19
CA GLU A 159 -2.27 -21.49 30.12
C GLU A 159 -0.81 -21.95 30.06
N LEU A 160 0.15 -21.01 30.10
CA LEU A 160 1.57 -21.33 30.06
C LEU A 160 1.98 -22.17 31.27
N LYS A 161 1.45 -21.86 32.46
CA LYS A 161 1.68 -22.67 33.66
C LYS A 161 1.13 -24.08 33.53
N SER A 162 -0.08 -24.24 32.97
CA SER A 162 -0.64 -25.57 32.69
C SER A 162 0.27 -26.36 31.77
N MET A 163 0.72 -25.74 30.67
CA MET A 163 1.60 -26.38 29.70
C MET A 163 2.95 -26.77 30.32
N VAL A 164 3.51 -25.95 31.20
CA VAL A 164 4.74 -26.30 31.94
C VAL A 164 4.52 -27.50 32.86
N VAL A 165 3.37 -27.58 33.53
CA VAL A 165 3.03 -28.75 34.37
C VAL A 165 2.90 -30.00 33.50
N ASP A 166 2.22 -29.91 32.36
CA ASP A 166 2.04 -31.03 31.43
C ASP A 166 3.39 -31.52 30.88
N ILE A 167 4.25 -30.60 30.44
CA ILE A 167 5.61 -30.92 29.97
C ILE A 167 6.43 -31.58 31.07
N ASN A 168 6.40 -31.03 32.30
CA ASN A 168 7.14 -31.62 33.41
C ASN A 168 6.61 -33.02 33.76
N SER A 169 5.30 -33.24 33.68
CA SER A 169 4.70 -34.57 33.86
C SER A 169 5.13 -35.54 32.75
N GLU A 170 5.20 -35.09 31.50
CA GLU A 170 5.73 -35.90 30.41
C GLU A 170 7.21 -36.22 30.61
N ILE A 171 8.04 -35.24 30.98
CA ILE A 171 9.47 -35.46 31.27
C ILE A 171 9.64 -36.48 32.40
N GLU A 172 8.87 -36.38 33.48
CA GLU A 172 8.89 -37.38 34.56
C GLU A 172 8.46 -38.77 34.07
N ASN A 173 7.45 -38.85 33.20
CA ASN A 173 7.03 -40.11 32.59
C ASN A 173 8.12 -40.69 31.68
N TYR A 174 8.80 -39.86 30.90
CA TYR A 174 9.96 -40.25 30.08
C TYR A 174 11.17 -40.68 30.93
N ALA A 175 11.35 -40.08 32.10
CA ALA A 175 12.41 -40.45 33.03
C ALA A 175 12.12 -41.77 33.77
N LYS A 176 10.83 -42.10 33.98
CA LYS A 176 10.38 -43.34 34.64
C LYS A 176 10.26 -44.53 33.70
N ASN A 177 9.98 -44.28 32.41
CA ASN A 177 9.89 -45.31 31.39
C ASN A 177 11.25 -45.51 30.73
N GLU A 178 11.91 -46.66 30.95
CA GLU A 178 13.02 -47.08 30.11
C GLU A 178 12.51 -47.28 28.68
N VAL A 179 12.73 -46.28 27.84
CA VAL A 179 12.38 -46.32 26.42
C VAL A 179 13.14 -47.48 25.79
N SER A 180 12.42 -48.47 25.28
CA SER A 180 13.08 -49.59 24.61
C SER A 180 13.79 -49.07 23.36
N LYS A 181 14.87 -49.73 22.95
CA LYS A 181 15.61 -49.36 21.74
C LYS A 181 14.71 -49.22 20.50
N GLU A 182 13.70 -50.08 20.37
CA GLU A 182 12.70 -50.02 19.29
C GLU A 182 11.82 -48.77 19.36
N GLN A 183 11.39 -48.34 20.56
CA GLN A 183 10.62 -47.11 20.73
C GLN A 183 11.46 -45.87 20.37
N TYR A 184 12.75 -45.87 20.71
CA TYR A 184 13.66 -44.79 20.35
C TYR A 184 13.89 -44.72 18.83
N GLU A 185 14.14 -45.86 18.18
CA GLU A 185 14.30 -45.92 16.72
C GLU A 185 13.03 -45.46 15.99
N THR A 186 11.85 -45.82 16.50
CA THR A 186 10.56 -45.35 15.95
C THR A 186 10.41 -43.83 16.08
N LEU A 187 10.75 -43.27 17.26
CA LEU A 187 10.65 -41.83 17.52
C LEU A 187 11.63 -41.01 16.66
N VAL A 188 12.82 -41.55 16.39
CA VAL A 188 13.82 -40.91 15.52
C VAL A 188 13.35 -40.92 14.07
N ALA A 189 12.78 -42.04 13.60
CA ALA A 189 12.21 -42.13 12.24
C ALA A 189 11.04 -41.15 12.07
N GLU A 190 10.16 -41.04 13.07
CA GLU A 190 9.05 -40.10 13.06
C GLU A 190 9.52 -38.64 13.08
N ASN A 191 10.54 -38.31 13.88
CA ASN A 191 11.14 -36.97 13.87
C ASN A 191 11.76 -36.62 12.51
N GLN A 192 12.44 -37.57 11.86
CA GLN A 192 12.97 -37.35 10.51
C GLN A 192 11.86 -37.10 9.50
N ARG A 193 10.77 -37.87 9.57
CA ARG A 193 9.58 -37.68 8.72
C ARG A 193 8.95 -36.30 8.94
N LEU A 194 8.73 -35.90 10.20
CA LEU A 194 8.16 -34.59 10.55
C LEU A 194 9.06 -33.44 10.09
N LYS A 195 10.38 -33.60 10.19
CA LYS A 195 11.34 -32.61 9.69
C LYS A 195 11.21 -32.43 8.18
N GLN A 196 11.11 -33.54 7.43
CA GLN A 196 10.91 -33.50 5.98
C GLN A 196 9.57 -32.83 5.62
N GLU A 197 8.48 -33.16 6.32
CA GLU A 197 7.18 -32.50 6.12
C GLU A 197 7.26 -30.99 6.38
N LYS A 198 7.97 -30.57 7.43
CA LYS A 198 8.17 -29.15 7.73
C LYS A 198 9.01 -28.43 6.69
N GLU A 199 10.02 -29.09 6.13
CA GLU A 199 10.81 -28.55 5.01
C GLU A 199 9.95 -28.38 3.74
N ILE A 200 9.09 -29.36 3.43
CA ILE A 200 8.15 -29.27 2.31
C ILE A 200 7.15 -28.13 2.53
N GLU A 201 6.56 -28.00 3.73
CA GLU A 201 5.63 -26.92 4.07
C GLU A 201 6.31 -25.53 3.94
N ALA A 202 7.58 -25.42 4.34
CA ALA A 202 8.34 -24.18 4.20
C ALA A 202 8.58 -23.82 2.73
N LEU A 203 8.92 -24.80 1.88
CA LEU A 203 9.08 -24.61 0.44
C LEU A 203 7.77 -24.21 -0.24
N GLU A 204 6.65 -24.84 0.14
CA GLU A 204 5.34 -24.50 -0.41
C GLU A 204 4.91 -23.09 -0.01
N LYS A 205 5.14 -22.68 1.26
CA LYS A 205 4.92 -21.29 1.71
C LYS A 205 5.78 -20.29 0.94
N ALA A 206 7.04 -20.62 0.67
CA ALA A 206 7.92 -19.75 -0.12
C ALA A 206 7.38 -19.58 -1.55
N LYS A 207 6.96 -20.67 -2.19
CA LYS A 207 6.35 -20.64 -3.53
C LYS A 207 5.06 -19.82 -3.57
N ILE A 208 4.16 -20.03 -2.61
CA ILE A 208 2.91 -19.25 -2.50
C ILE A 208 3.23 -17.75 -2.30
N SER A 209 4.25 -17.42 -1.51
CA SER A 209 4.68 -16.03 -1.34
C SER A 209 5.21 -15.41 -2.63
N GLU A 210 5.93 -16.17 -3.45
CA GLU A 210 6.43 -15.72 -4.76
C GLU A 210 5.28 -15.50 -5.76
N GLU A 211 4.34 -16.45 -5.84
CA GLU A 211 3.14 -16.32 -6.66
C GLU A 211 2.30 -15.10 -6.24
N ARG A 212 2.12 -14.88 -4.93
CA ARG A 212 1.42 -13.70 -4.40
C ARG A 212 2.09 -12.40 -4.83
N ASN A 213 3.42 -12.33 -4.79
CA ASN A 213 4.17 -11.15 -5.20
C ASN A 213 4.02 -10.89 -6.71
N THR A 214 4.03 -11.95 -7.51
CA THR A 214 3.80 -11.85 -8.97
C THR A 214 2.41 -11.31 -9.27
N LEU A 215 1.37 -11.85 -8.63
CA LEU A 215 -0.02 -11.39 -8.78
C LEU A 215 -0.20 -9.94 -8.32
N LEU A 216 0.47 -9.53 -7.24
CA LEU A 216 0.44 -8.14 -6.77
C LEU A 216 1.03 -7.18 -7.82
N GLU A 217 2.13 -7.54 -8.47
CA GLU A 217 2.73 -6.71 -9.51
C GLU A 217 1.87 -6.66 -10.78
N GLU A 218 1.24 -7.78 -11.17
CA GLU A 218 0.26 -7.79 -12.27
C GLU A 218 -0.94 -6.88 -11.98
N ASN A 219 -1.49 -6.95 -10.76
CA ASN A 219 -2.60 -6.09 -10.35
C ASN A 219 -2.20 -4.61 -10.33
N ARG A 220 -0.96 -4.31 -9.91
CA ARG A 220 -0.39 -2.96 -9.96
C ARG A 220 -0.33 -2.45 -11.40
N LYS A 221 0.16 -3.26 -12.34
CA LYS A 221 0.20 -2.93 -13.78
C LYS A 221 -1.20 -2.69 -14.35
N GLN A 222 -2.16 -3.56 -14.04
CA GLN A 222 -3.55 -3.39 -14.48
C GLN A 222 -4.17 -2.09 -13.93
N SER A 223 -3.89 -1.75 -12.68
CA SER A 223 -4.37 -0.51 -12.06
C SER A 223 -3.81 0.75 -12.74
N VAL A 224 -2.54 0.71 -13.18
CA VAL A 224 -1.93 1.80 -13.98
C VAL A 224 -2.62 1.90 -15.34
N ASN A 225 -2.79 0.78 -16.05
CA ASN A 225 -3.47 0.78 -17.36
C ASN A 225 -4.91 1.31 -17.29
N ILE A 226 -5.66 0.93 -16.25
CA ILE A 226 -7.03 1.44 -16.03
C ILE A 226 -7.02 2.96 -15.83
N ARG A 227 -6.03 3.49 -15.11
CA ARG A 227 -5.90 4.93 -14.90
C ARG A 227 -5.63 5.66 -16.22
N GLU A 228 -4.68 5.17 -17.02
CA GLU A 228 -4.33 5.75 -18.33
C GLU A 228 -5.53 5.74 -19.29
N ILE A 229 -6.25 4.62 -19.37
CA ILE A 229 -7.48 4.51 -20.19
C ILE A 229 -8.55 5.49 -19.72
N ASN A 230 -8.71 5.70 -18.40
CA ASN A 230 -9.65 6.67 -17.86
C ASN A 230 -9.25 8.11 -18.19
N GLU A 231 -7.96 8.44 -18.15
CA GLU A 231 -7.45 9.74 -18.57
C GLU A 231 -7.73 9.98 -20.06
N GLU A 232 -7.47 9.00 -20.92
CA GLU A 232 -7.78 9.09 -22.35
C GLU A 232 -9.29 9.21 -22.62
N ASN A 233 -10.14 8.48 -21.89
CA ASN A 233 -11.59 8.61 -22.03
C ASN A 233 -12.07 10.02 -21.64
N ASN A 234 -11.49 10.61 -20.60
CA ASN A 234 -11.79 11.98 -20.19
C ASN A 234 -11.37 13.02 -21.24
N THR A 235 -10.20 12.86 -21.85
CA THR A 235 -9.76 13.77 -22.93
C THR A 235 -10.67 13.65 -24.15
N LEU A 236 -11.04 12.44 -24.56
CA LEU A 236 -11.97 12.19 -25.66
C LEU A 236 -13.37 12.77 -25.38
N ARG A 237 -13.88 12.64 -24.14
CA ARG A 237 -15.15 13.28 -23.73
C ARG A 237 -15.08 14.80 -23.82
N SER A 238 -13.99 15.41 -23.36
CA SER A 238 -13.77 16.86 -23.47
C SER A 238 -13.74 17.31 -24.93
N MET A 239 -12.98 16.61 -25.78
CA MET A 239 -12.91 16.89 -27.22
C MET A 239 -14.27 16.76 -27.90
N ASN A 240 -15.05 15.72 -27.57
CA ASN A 240 -16.39 15.51 -28.10
C ASN A 240 -17.32 16.68 -27.72
N THR A 241 -17.31 17.09 -26.44
CA THR A 241 -18.08 18.25 -25.97
C THR A 241 -17.69 19.53 -26.73
N MET A 242 -16.39 19.79 -26.90
CA MET A 242 -15.91 20.96 -27.64
C MET A 242 -16.35 20.93 -29.11
N THR A 243 -16.25 19.77 -29.76
CA THR A 243 -16.70 19.59 -31.15
C THR A 243 -18.20 19.83 -31.26
N LYS A 244 -19.02 19.26 -30.36
CA LYS A 244 -20.47 19.51 -30.33
C LYS A 244 -20.79 20.99 -30.18
N MET A 245 -20.12 21.70 -29.26
CA MET A 245 -20.30 23.14 -29.07
C MET A 245 -19.94 23.94 -30.33
N LYS A 246 -18.80 23.61 -30.98
CA LYS A 246 -18.39 24.26 -32.24
C LYS A 246 -19.41 24.03 -33.35
N THR A 247 -19.91 22.80 -33.50
CA THR A 247 -20.93 22.45 -34.50
C THR A 247 -22.23 23.21 -34.24
N SER A 248 -22.72 23.24 -33.00
CA SER A 248 -23.92 24.01 -32.64
C SER A 248 -23.76 25.50 -32.91
N LYS A 249 -22.59 26.07 -32.61
CA LYS A 249 -22.28 27.49 -32.91
C LYS A 249 -22.30 27.75 -34.41
N MET A 250 -21.65 26.91 -35.22
CA MET A 250 -21.64 27.04 -36.68
C MET A 250 -23.05 26.91 -37.27
N MET A 251 -23.87 25.99 -36.76
CA MET A 251 -25.27 25.83 -37.18
C MET A 251 -26.09 27.09 -36.87
N ALA A 252 -25.97 27.64 -35.67
CA ALA A 252 -26.67 28.88 -35.29
C ALA A 252 -26.23 30.09 -36.13
N GLU A 253 -24.93 30.23 -36.42
CA GLU A 253 -24.41 31.27 -37.31
C GLU A 253 -24.95 31.12 -38.74
N PHE A 254 -24.99 29.89 -39.26
CA PHE A 254 -25.55 29.61 -40.57
C PHE A 254 -27.04 29.95 -40.64
N GLU A 255 -27.82 29.52 -39.64
CA GLU A 255 -29.26 29.81 -39.56
C GLU A 255 -29.52 31.31 -39.45
N THR A 256 -28.74 32.04 -38.65
CA THR A 256 -28.83 33.50 -38.53
C THR A 256 -28.58 34.18 -39.89
N ARG A 257 -27.52 33.80 -40.60
CA ARG A 257 -27.22 34.34 -41.94
C ARG A 257 -28.27 33.99 -42.98
N ALA A 258 -28.81 32.77 -42.94
CA ALA A 258 -29.89 32.34 -43.83
C ALA A 258 -31.16 33.18 -43.60
N ASN A 259 -31.51 33.42 -42.33
CA ASN A 259 -32.64 34.27 -41.95
C ASN A 259 -32.43 35.73 -42.36
N GLU A 260 -31.24 36.31 -42.13
CA GLU A 260 -30.90 37.67 -42.60
C GLU A 260 -31.02 37.81 -44.11
N CYS A 261 -30.54 36.81 -44.87
CA CYS A 261 -30.67 36.76 -46.33
C CYS A 261 -32.15 36.72 -46.76
N ALA A 262 -32.95 35.86 -46.13
CA ALA A 262 -34.38 35.74 -46.40
C ALA A 262 -35.13 37.05 -46.08
N GLU A 263 -34.82 37.70 -44.96
CA GLU A 263 -35.40 39.00 -44.59
C GLU A 263 -35.03 40.11 -45.58
N ASN A 264 -33.77 40.17 -46.00
CA ASN A 264 -33.31 41.14 -46.99
C ASN A 264 -34.01 40.92 -48.34
N HIS A 265 -34.15 39.67 -48.79
CA HIS A 265 -34.91 39.35 -50.00
C HIS A 265 -36.39 39.75 -49.87
N ARG A 266 -37.03 39.47 -48.72
CA ARG A 266 -38.41 39.89 -48.46
C ARG A 266 -38.56 41.42 -48.54
N ARG A 267 -37.67 42.17 -47.87
CA ARG A 267 -37.67 43.65 -47.91
C ARG A 267 -37.51 44.18 -49.35
N ASN A 268 -36.62 43.58 -50.14
CA ASN A 268 -36.42 43.97 -51.53
C ASN A 268 -37.69 43.70 -52.37
N ILE A 269 -38.35 42.55 -52.17
CA ILE A 269 -39.61 42.23 -52.85
C ILE A 269 -40.70 43.24 -52.45
N ASP A 270 -40.85 43.54 -51.17
CA ASP A 270 -41.83 44.51 -50.66
C ASP A 270 -41.61 45.91 -51.28
N GLN A 271 -40.35 46.36 -51.36
CA GLN A 271 -39.98 47.63 -52.00
C GLN A 271 -40.30 47.63 -53.50
N ILE A 272 -39.97 46.55 -54.22
CA ILE A 272 -40.29 46.41 -55.65
C ILE A 272 -41.82 46.44 -55.85
N SER A 273 -42.57 45.69 -55.04
CA SER A 273 -44.04 45.67 -55.09
C SER A 273 -44.65 47.04 -54.85
N GLU A 274 -44.15 47.80 -53.87
CA GLU A 274 -44.62 49.16 -53.60
C GLU A 274 -44.26 50.12 -54.75
N ASN A 275 -43.06 50.01 -55.32
CA ASN A 275 -42.66 50.80 -56.49
C ASN A 275 -43.54 50.51 -57.72
N ILE A 276 -43.87 49.24 -57.98
CA ILE A 276 -44.79 48.84 -59.06
C ILE A 276 -46.17 49.45 -58.81
N LYS A 277 -46.69 49.33 -57.58
CA LYS A 277 -47.99 49.89 -57.20
C LYS A 277 -48.04 51.42 -57.39
N ASN A 278 -46.99 52.12 -56.97
CA ASN A 278 -46.86 53.57 -57.17
C ASN A 278 -46.82 53.94 -58.65
N THR A 279 -46.06 53.19 -59.46
CA THR A 279 -45.98 53.41 -60.91
C THR A 279 -47.34 53.16 -61.58
N LEU A 280 -48.05 52.10 -61.21
CA LEU A 280 -49.40 51.81 -61.70
C LEU A 280 -50.40 52.90 -61.32
N ASN A 281 -50.31 53.45 -60.10
CA ASN A 281 -51.15 54.58 -59.67
C ASN A 281 -50.89 55.84 -60.49
N ILE A 282 -49.61 56.13 -60.80
CA ILE A 282 -49.23 57.23 -61.70
C ILE A 282 -49.83 57.02 -63.08
N LEU A 283 -49.61 55.84 -63.68
CA LEU A 283 -50.17 55.50 -65.00
C LEU A 283 -51.70 55.57 -65.02
N HIS A 284 -52.37 55.15 -63.94
CA HIS A 284 -53.83 55.23 -63.83
C HIS A 284 -54.30 56.69 -63.78
N ARG A 285 -53.62 57.55 -63.01
CA ARG A 285 -53.90 58.99 -62.96
C ARG A 285 -53.68 59.66 -64.32
N GLU A 286 -52.56 59.38 -64.97
CA GLU A 286 -52.24 59.91 -66.31
C GLU A 286 -53.26 59.46 -67.35
N ASN A 287 -53.66 58.19 -67.34
CA ASN A 287 -54.72 57.68 -68.21
C ASN A 287 -56.06 58.40 -67.96
N GLY A 288 -56.41 58.68 -66.69
CA GLY A 288 -57.56 59.51 -66.34
C GLY A 288 -57.48 60.93 -66.94
N ASN A 289 -56.31 61.58 -66.82
CA ASN A 289 -56.07 62.90 -67.40
C ASN A 289 -56.22 62.88 -68.93
N ILE A 290 -55.64 61.88 -69.61
CA ILE A 290 -55.75 61.71 -71.06
C ILE A 290 -57.21 61.52 -71.48
N LYS A 291 -57.97 60.67 -70.77
CA LYS A 291 -59.40 60.48 -71.03
C LYS A 291 -60.18 61.79 -70.87
N ASN A 292 -59.89 62.56 -69.82
CA ASN A 292 -60.51 63.88 -69.61
C ASN A 292 -60.17 64.86 -70.74
N LEU A 293 -58.91 64.87 -71.21
CA LEU A 293 -58.47 65.66 -72.37
C LEU A 293 -59.22 65.30 -73.66
N ILE A 294 -59.46 64.00 -73.88
CA ILE A 294 -60.18 63.51 -75.07
C ILE A 294 -61.69 63.77 -74.97
N SER A 295 -62.25 63.81 -73.76
CA SER A 295 -63.69 64.02 -73.52
C SER A 295 -64.10 65.48 -73.30
N LEU A 296 -63.17 66.43 -73.38
CA LEU A 296 -63.51 67.84 -73.42
C LEU A 296 -64.29 68.13 -74.72
N PRO A 297 -65.42 68.84 -74.67
CA PRO A 297 -66.11 69.25 -75.87
C PRO A 297 -65.19 70.16 -76.69
N TYR A 298 -65.23 69.98 -78.02
CA TYR A 298 -64.48 70.78 -78.99
C TYR A 298 -65.05 72.21 -78.98
N GLU A 299 -64.63 73.04 -78.04
CA GLU A 299 -64.82 74.49 -78.12
C GLU A 299 -63.72 75.06 -79.01
N GLU A 300 -64.12 75.80 -80.04
CA GLU A 300 -63.24 76.61 -80.88
C GLU A 300 -62.36 77.50 -80.00
N TYR A 301 -61.08 77.12 -79.84
CA TYR A 301 -60.06 78.06 -79.37
C TYR A 301 -59.73 79.01 -80.51
N VAL A 302 -60.41 80.14 -80.52
CA VAL A 302 -60.02 81.34 -81.26
C VAL A 302 -58.64 81.76 -80.75
N PHE A 303 -57.64 81.66 -81.62
CA PHE A 303 -56.35 82.33 -81.43
C PHE A 303 -56.61 83.83 -81.57
N GLU A 304 -56.84 84.54 -80.46
CA GLU A 304 -56.67 85.99 -80.43
C GLU A 304 -55.17 86.29 -80.54
N LEU A 305 -54.73 86.57 -81.76
CA LEU A 305 -53.52 87.32 -82.03
C LEU A 305 -53.81 88.79 -81.67
N GLU A 306 -53.33 89.24 -80.50
CA GLU A 306 -53.01 90.66 -80.28
C GLU A 306 -51.83 91.01 -81.23
N SER A 307 -52.08 91.43 -82.48
CA SER A 307 -52.58 92.71 -83.00
C SER A 307 -51.42 93.66 -83.32
N ASP A 308 -51.15 93.84 -84.61
CA ASP A 308 -50.61 95.11 -85.10
C ASP A 308 -51.76 96.10 -85.24
N ASN A 309 -51.58 97.23 -84.54
CA ASN A 309 -52.34 98.49 -84.45
C ASN A 309 -53.52 98.57 -83.48
#